data_AF-A0A5D2HQ65-F1
#
_entry.id   AF-A0A5D2HQ65-F1
#
_cell.length_a   1.000
_cell.length_b   1.000
_cell.length_c   1.000
_cell.angle_alpha   90.00
_cell.angle_beta   90.00
_cell.angle_gamma   90.00
#
_symmetry.space_group_name_H-M   'P 1'
#
loop_
_entity.id
_entity.type
_entity.pdbx_description
1 polymer ?
#
loop_
_entity_poly.entity_id
_entity_poly.type
_entity_poly.pdbx_seq_one_letter_code
_entity_poly.pdbx_strand_id
1 'polypeptide(L)'
;MSETRSKNLPPWEALVMVAHYLDPQTLALASCVSKPWCQAMSLDVVWQPLCSSSFPSLSNLKISYPSVPYHRLYATGLAAFKRRHKPPSKPRLSIDNIVFTIQLSTKGVPIFTIAEAASKMNNNQVFKFDVDVKHGSFKGIKGLEEMKVTWNVVLKGWEAIFTMMDWQGKLSCRAVEGWFSEELPCPGCCSSEVGSGIVADLKVDMKVEKVSVGILRVVDWRYVSIEDGLRYLQHFLLPCQCDGM
;
A
#
# COMPACT_ATOMS: atom_id res chain seq x y z
N MET A 1 31.54 -62.24 -31.68
CA MET A 1 31.21 -60.93 -32.26
C MET A 1 30.16 -60.29 -31.39
N SER A 2 30.57 -59.41 -30.48
CA SER A 2 29.69 -58.66 -29.59
C SER A 2 29.49 -57.27 -30.18
N GLU A 3 28.28 -57.00 -30.70
CA GLU A 3 27.86 -55.67 -31.14
C GLU A 3 27.81 -54.73 -29.93
N THR A 4 28.77 -53.81 -29.86
CA THR A 4 28.69 -52.63 -29.02
C THR A 4 27.62 -51.69 -29.58
N ARG A 5 26.42 -51.74 -29.01
CA ARG A 5 25.39 -50.69 -29.19
C ARG A 5 25.97 -49.39 -28.61
N SER A 6 26.53 -48.52 -29.46
CA SER A 6 26.86 -47.16 -29.03
C SER A 6 25.53 -46.47 -28.71
N LYS A 7 25.29 -46.24 -27.41
CA LYS A 7 24.23 -45.33 -26.98
C LYS A 7 24.70 -43.92 -27.34
N ASN A 8 24.42 -43.51 -28.58
CA ASN A 8 24.57 -42.13 -29.02
C ASN A 8 23.52 -41.29 -28.30
N LEU A 9 23.74 -41.02 -27.01
CA LEU A 9 23.03 -39.95 -26.32
C LEU A 9 23.39 -38.66 -27.06
N PRO A 10 22.41 -37.80 -27.39
CA PRO A 10 22.73 -36.53 -28.02
C PRO A 10 23.74 -35.80 -27.14
N PRO A 11 24.80 -35.21 -27.73
CA PRO A 11 25.73 -34.37 -26.99
C PRO A 11 24.93 -33.33 -26.20
N TRP A 12 25.31 -33.05 -24.96
CA TRP A 12 24.59 -32.08 -24.11
C TRP A 12 24.50 -30.70 -24.78
N GLU A 13 25.40 -30.42 -25.73
CA GLU A 13 25.43 -29.27 -26.64
C GLU A 13 24.15 -29.17 -27.49
N ALA A 14 23.55 -30.29 -27.89
CA ALA A 14 22.29 -30.30 -28.62
C ALA A 14 21.12 -29.77 -27.76
N LEU A 15 21.16 -30.00 -26.44
CA LEU A 15 20.16 -29.44 -25.51
C LEU A 15 20.27 -27.91 -25.43
N VAL A 16 21.48 -27.36 -25.49
CA VAL A 16 21.72 -25.91 -25.48
C VAL A 16 21.19 -25.26 -26.76
N MET A 17 21.36 -25.92 -27.91
CA MET A 17 20.78 -25.44 -29.18
C MET A 17 19.25 -25.39 -29.12
N VAL A 18 18.62 -26.43 -28.58
CA VAL A 18 17.16 -26.45 -28.38
C VAL A 18 16.71 -25.36 -27.41
N ALA A 19 17.49 -25.13 -26.34
CA ALA A 19 17.18 -24.13 -25.32
C ALA A 19 16.98 -22.71 -25.89
N HIS A 20 17.70 -22.34 -26.94
CA HIS A 20 17.55 -21.03 -27.60
C HIS A 20 16.18 -20.81 -28.26
N TYR A 21 15.43 -21.87 -28.53
CA TYR A 21 14.09 -21.81 -29.13
C TYR A 21 12.96 -21.91 -28.10
N LEU A 22 13.29 -22.14 -26.83
CA LEU A 22 12.31 -22.30 -25.75
C LEU A 22 12.03 -20.96 -25.07
N ASP A 23 10.77 -20.76 -24.68
CA ASP A 23 10.42 -19.61 -23.86
C ASP A 23 10.91 -19.80 -22.40
N PRO A 24 11.04 -18.70 -21.63
CA PRO A 24 11.53 -18.73 -20.26
C PRO A 24 10.78 -19.69 -19.31
N GLN A 25 9.47 -19.86 -19.49
CA GLN A 25 8.68 -20.77 -18.66
C GLN A 25 8.98 -22.22 -19.03
N THR A 26 9.07 -22.52 -20.32
CA THR A 26 9.44 -23.87 -20.80
C THR A 26 10.86 -24.23 -20.41
N LEU A 27 11.81 -23.30 -20.44
CA LEU A 27 13.19 -23.51 -19.94
C LEU A 27 13.21 -23.90 -18.45
N ALA A 28 12.42 -23.20 -17.63
CA ALA A 28 12.32 -23.51 -16.21
C ALA A 28 11.75 -24.92 -15.97
N LEU A 29 10.69 -25.30 -16.69
CA LEU A 29 10.10 -26.65 -16.60
C LEU A 29 11.06 -27.73 -17.09
N ALA A 30 11.75 -27.48 -18.21
CA ALA A 30 12.75 -28.37 -18.80
C ALA A 30 13.92 -28.61 -17.82
N SER A 31 14.33 -27.61 -17.05
CA SER A 31 15.40 -27.74 -16.06
C SER A 31 15.10 -28.80 -14.97
N CYS A 32 13.83 -29.09 -14.71
CA CYS A 32 13.40 -30.07 -13.70
C CYS A 32 13.42 -31.53 -14.16
N VAL A 33 13.70 -31.80 -15.44
CA VAL A 33 13.61 -33.16 -16.02
C VAL A 33 14.72 -34.08 -15.52
N SER A 34 15.96 -33.59 -15.46
CA SER A 34 17.14 -34.34 -15.01
C SER A 34 18.32 -33.40 -14.71
N LYS A 35 19.40 -33.91 -14.09
CA LYS A 35 20.60 -33.10 -13.80
C LYS A 35 21.24 -32.48 -15.07
N PRO A 36 21.42 -33.22 -16.19
CA PRO A 36 21.96 -32.63 -17.42
C PRO A 36 21.06 -31.54 -18.01
N TRP A 37 19.73 -31.74 -17.97
CA TRP A 37 18.78 -30.72 -18.41
C TRP A 37 18.83 -29.48 -17.53
N CYS A 38 18.91 -29.65 -16.22
CA CYS A 38 19.08 -28.55 -15.28
C CYS A 38 20.32 -27.72 -15.61
N GLN A 39 21.46 -28.38 -15.84
CA GLN A 39 22.72 -27.72 -16.19
C GLN A 39 22.61 -26.97 -17.51
N ALA A 40 22.15 -27.64 -18.59
CA ALA A 40 22.04 -27.04 -19.92
C ALA A 40 21.05 -25.85 -19.94
N MET A 41 19.87 -26.03 -19.35
CA MET A 41 18.83 -25.00 -19.33
C MET A 41 19.14 -23.85 -18.36
N SER A 42 20.15 -23.97 -17.51
CA SER A 42 20.55 -22.91 -16.56
C SER A 42 21.78 -22.12 -17.00
N LEU A 43 22.38 -22.46 -18.16
CA LEU A 43 23.56 -21.78 -18.69
C LEU A 43 23.29 -20.31 -19.00
N ASP A 44 24.23 -19.44 -18.65
CA ASP A 44 24.11 -18.00 -18.85
C ASP A 44 23.96 -17.61 -20.34
N VAL A 45 24.55 -18.36 -21.27
CA VAL A 45 24.39 -18.13 -22.72
C VAL A 45 22.94 -18.26 -23.19
N VAL A 46 22.14 -19.10 -22.53
CA VAL A 46 20.70 -19.26 -22.83
C VAL A 46 19.91 -18.08 -22.28
N TRP A 47 20.21 -17.63 -21.06
CA TRP A 47 19.43 -16.61 -20.36
C TRP A 47 19.83 -15.18 -20.64
N GLN A 48 21.07 -14.93 -21.07
CA GLN A 48 21.58 -13.61 -21.40
C GLN A 48 20.70 -12.88 -22.44
N PRO A 49 20.39 -13.45 -23.62
CA PRO A 49 19.55 -12.75 -24.60
C PRO A 49 18.13 -12.48 -24.06
N LEU A 50 17.56 -13.43 -23.32
CA LEU A 50 16.24 -13.28 -22.70
C LEU A 50 16.21 -12.15 -21.66
N CYS A 51 17.23 -12.09 -20.80
CA CYS A 51 17.37 -11.05 -19.78
C CYS A 51 17.64 -9.68 -20.40
N SER A 52 18.51 -9.60 -21.40
CA SER A 52 18.80 -8.35 -22.11
C SER A 52 17.60 -7.82 -22.88
N SER A 53 16.75 -8.70 -23.43
CA SER A 53 15.53 -8.30 -24.12
C SER A 53 14.43 -7.85 -23.17
N SER A 54 14.15 -8.62 -22.09
CA SER A 54 13.03 -8.32 -21.18
C SER A 54 13.38 -7.28 -20.11
N PHE A 55 14.62 -7.28 -19.61
CA PHE A 55 15.07 -6.45 -18.50
C PHE A 55 16.49 -5.89 -18.76
N PRO A 56 16.66 -4.97 -19.74
CA PRO A 56 17.98 -4.46 -20.13
C PRO A 56 18.78 -3.87 -18.97
N SER A 57 18.13 -3.12 -18.08
CA SER A 57 18.77 -2.50 -16.92
C SER A 57 19.30 -3.52 -15.91
N LEU A 58 18.60 -4.65 -15.72
CA LEU A 58 19.08 -5.73 -14.86
C LEU A 58 20.20 -6.51 -15.53
N SER A 59 20.13 -6.70 -16.85
CA SER A 59 21.21 -7.34 -17.61
C SER A 59 22.54 -6.60 -17.45
N ASN A 60 22.51 -5.27 -17.50
CA ASN A 60 23.69 -4.41 -17.31
C ASN A 60 24.31 -4.51 -15.91
N LEU A 61 23.59 -4.97 -14.88
CA LEU A 61 24.16 -5.19 -13.55
C LEU A 61 25.28 -6.23 -13.56
N LYS A 62 25.34 -7.08 -14.59
CA LYS A 62 26.43 -8.04 -14.80
C LYS A 62 27.80 -7.36 -14.95
N ILE A 63 27.86 -6.09 -15.37
CA ILE A 63 29.09 -5.29 -15.42
C ILE A 63 29.69 -5.12 -14.02
N SER A 64 28.83 -4.82 -13.04
CA SER A 64 29.24 -4.61 -11.64
C SER A 64 29.26 -5.92 -10.83
N TYR A 65 28.43 -6.90 -11.21
CA TYR A 65 28.22 -8.15 -10.48
C TYR A 65 28.30 -9.38 -11.43
N PRO A 66 29.50 -9.70 -11.96
CA PRO A 66 29.65 -10.74 -12.98
C PRO A 66 29.31 -12.15 -12.46
N SER A 67 29.37 -12.38 -11.14
CA SER A 67 29.06 -13.67 -10.50
C SER A 67 27.57 -14.00 -10.45
N VAL A 68 26.67 -13.04 -10.65
CA VAL A 68 25.23 -13.28 -10.58
C VAL A 68 24.72 -13.82 -11.92
N PRO A 69 24.21 -15.06 -12.00
CA PRO A 69 23.79 -15.65 -13.27
C PRO A 69 22.53 -14.96 -13.85
N TYR A 70 22.43 -14.93 -15.18
CA TYR A 70 21.36 -14.22 -15.89
C TYR A 70 19.96 -14.78 -15.59
N HIS A 71 19.82 -16.08 -15.35
CA HIS A 71 18.53 -16.66 -14.97
C HIS A 71 18.00 -16.09 -13.64
N ARG A 72 18.88 -15.76 -12.68
CA ARG A 72 18.48 -15.11 -11.42
C ARG A 72 18.07 -13.67 -11.62
N LEU A 73 18.77 -12.92 -12.49
CA LEU A 73 18.40 -11.57 -12.86
C LEU A 73 17.04 -11.55 -13.56
N TYR A 74 16.85 -12.46 -14.52
CA TYR A 74 15.58 -12.64 -15.22
C TYR A 74 14.43 -12.98 -14.25
N ALA A 75 14.62 -13.95 -13.37
CA ALA A 75 13.62 -14.33 -12.38
C ALA A 75 13.26 -13.16 -11.43
N THR A 76 14.26 -12.39 -11.01
CA THR A 76 14.06 -11.21 -10.16
C THR A 76 13.28 -10.12 -10.88
N GLY A 77 13.66 -9.83 -12.13
CA GLY A 77 12.96 -8.88 -13.00
C GLY A 77 11.52 -9.29 -13.24
N LEU A 78 11.28 -10.57 -13.56
CA LEU A 78 9.94 -11.11 -13.76
C LEU A 78 9.10 -11.05 -12.47
N ALA A 79 9.69 -11.37 -11.32
CA ALA A 79 9.00 -11.26 -10.03
C ALA A 79 8.67 -9.81 -9.68
N ALA A 80 9.56 -8.86 -9.94
CA ALA A 80 9.29 -7.43 -9.75
C ALA A 80 8.22 -6.91 -10.72
N PHE A 81 8.27 -7.31 -11.98
CA PHE A 81 7.27 -7.00 -12.99
C PHE A 81 5.89 -7.51 -12.59
N LYS A 82 5.77 -8.80 -12.26
CA LYS A 82 4.51 -9.41 -11.80
C LYS A 82 3.97 -8.72 -10.55
N ARG A 83 4.84 -8.32 -9.62
CA ARG A 83 4.44 -7.59 -8.40
C ARG A 83 3.80 -6.23 -8.72
N ARG A 84 4.32 -5.48 -9.70
CA ARG A 84 3.75 -4.18 -10.11
C ARG A 84 2.35 -4.30 -10.70
N HIS A 85 2.05 -5.43 -11.35
CA HIS A 85 0.75 -5.69 -11.94
C HIS A 85 -0.21 -6.43 -11.02
N LYS A 86 0.25 -6.88 -9.85
CA LYS A 86 -0.61 -7.54 -8.87
C LYS A 86 -1.40 -6.45 -8.12
N PRO A 87 -2.74 -6.49 -8.13
CA PRO A 87 -3.51 -5.57 -7.30
C PRO A 87 -3.14 -5.77 -5.83
N PRO A 88 -3.20 -4.71 -5.01
CA PRO A 88 -3.00 -4.83 -3.57
C PRO A 88 -3.93 -5.89 -2.98
N SER A 89 -3.47 -6.59 -1.94
CA SER A 89 -4.33 -7.54 -1.23
C SER A 89 -5.56 -6.85 -0.66
N LYS A 90 -6.71 -7.52 -0.67
CA LYS A 90 -7.93 -7.00 -0.03
C LYS A 90 -7.64 -6.61 1.42
N PRO A 91 -8.15 -5.47 1.92
CA PRO A 91 -7.96 -5.07 3.31
C PRO A 91 -8.52 -6.13 4.25
N ARG A 92 -7.82 -6.41 5.35
CA ARG A 92 -8.32 -7.31 6.42
C ARG A 92 -9.34 -6.60 7.31
N LEU A 93 -9.24 -5.28 7.37
CA LEU A 93 -10.14 -4.42 8.12
C LEU A 93 -11.40 -4.14 7.29
N SER A 94 -12.58 -4.37 7.88
CA SER A 94 -13.87 -3.95 7.29
C SER A 94 -14.28 -2.59 7.86
N ILE A 95 -14.99 -1.80 7.06
CA ILE A 95 -15.58 -0.54 7.50
C ILE A 95 -16.59 -0.71 8.64
N ASP A 96 -17.28 -1.86 8.69
CA ASP A 96 -18.25 -2.19 9.75
C ASP A 96 -17.60 -2.38 11.13
N ASN A 97 -16.28 -2.56 11.14
CA ASN A 97 -15.49 -2.74 12.36
C ASN A 97 -14.84 -1.44 12.83
N ILE A 98 -15.16 -0.30 12.20
CA ILE A 98 -14.57 0.99 12.53
C ILE A 98 -15.61 1.94 13.11
N VAL A 99 -15.22 2.63 14.18
CA VAL A 99 -15.94 3.77 14.75
C VAL A 99 -15.06 5.00 14.62
N PHE A 100 -15.60 6.08 14.07
CA PHE A 100 -14.95 7.39 14.12
C PHE A 100 -15.38 8.13 15.38
N THR A 101 -14.38 8.63 16.11
CA THR A 101 -14.60 9.56 17.21
C THR A 101 -14.05 10.92 16.82
N ILE A 102 -14.92 11.91 16.74
CA ILE A 102 -14.55 13.27 16.33
C ILE A 102 -15.00 14.22 17.41
N GLN A 103 -14.08 15.03 17.92
CA GLN A 103 -14.34 15.99 18.96
C GLN A 103 -13.82 17.36 18.56
N LEU A 104 -14.68 18.36 18.72
CA LEU A 104 -14.31 19.77 18.67
C LEU A 104 -14.53 20.36 20.06
N SER A 105 -13.56 21.10 20.57
CA SER A 105 -13.65 21.78 21.85
C SER A 105 -13.04 23.18 21.80
N THR A 106 -13.51 24.07 22.68
CA THR A 106 -12.98 25.41 22.91
C THR A 106 -12.69 25.58 24.39
N LYS A 107 -11.49 26.06 24.76
CA LYS A 107 -11.09 26.27 26.17
C LYS A 107 -11.35 25.04 27.08
N GLY A 108 -11.17 23.83 26.54
CA GLY A 108 -11.41 22.57 27.25
C GLY A 108 -12.89 22.14 27.35
N VAL A 109 -13.83 22.95 26.87
CA VAL A 109 -15.27 22.62 26.84
C VAL A 109 -15.62 22.00 25.47
N PRO A 110 -16.19 20.79 25.41
CA PRO A 110 -16.59 20.17 24.16
C PRO A 110 -17.75 20.95 23.52
N ILE A 111 -17.57 21.33 22.26
CA ILE A 111 -18.61 21.92 21.41
C ILE A 111 -19.49 20.79 20.88
N PHE A 112 -18.86 19.75 20.32
CA PHE A 112 -19.54 18.54 19.92
C PHE A 112 -18.63 17.32 20.07
N THR A 113 -19.26 16.16 20.16
CA THR A 113 -18.59 14.87 20.11
C THR A 113 -19.43 13.92 19.27
N ILE A 114 -18.79 13.30 18.30
CA ILE A 114 -19.36 12.28 17.43
C ILE A 114 -18.65 10.98 17.75
N ALA A 115 -19.42 9.91 17.93
CA ALA A 115 -18.92 8.56 18.07
C ALA A 115 -19.85 7.65 17.24
N GLU A 116 -19.50 7.44 15.99
CA GLU A 116 -20.38 6.78 15.03
C GLU A 116 -19.62 5.76 14.18
N ALA A 117 -20.30 4.65 13.87
CA ALA A 117 -19.76 3.62 13.01
C ALA A 117 -19.54 4.17 11.60
N ALA A 118 -18.36 3.93 11.02
CA ALA A 118 -18.02 4.45 9.69
C ALA A 118 -19.00 3.97 8.61
N SER A 119 -19.59 2.78 8.77
CA SER A 119 -20.60 2.24 7.85
C SER A 119 -21.95 2.95 7.90
N LYS A 120 -22.23 3.75 8.94
CA LYS A 120 -23.46 4.56 9.04
C LYS A 120 -23.31 5.96 8.47
N MET A 121 -22.06 6.43 8.30
CA MET A 121 -21.80 7.74 7.73
C MET A 121 -21.98 7.73 6.22
N ASN A 122 -22.47 8.84 5.68
CA ASN A 122 -22.65 8.98 4.24
C ASN A 122 -21.27 9.06 3.55
N ASN A 123 -21.08 8.28 2.49
CA ASN A 123 -19.85 8.27 1.71
C ASN A 123 -20.14 8.16 0.20
N ASN A 124 -19.25 8.71 -0.61
CA ASN A 124 -19.34 8.69 -2.06
C ASN A 124 -18.37 7.66 -2.68
N GLN A 125 -18.32 6.44 -2.13
CA GLN A 125 -17.43 5.34 -2.59
C GLN A 125 -15.91 5.61 -2.47
N VAL A 126 -15.54 6.71 -1.85
CA VAL A 126 -14.16 7.09 -1.48
C VAL A 126 -14.05 7.17 0.03
N PHE A 127 -12.83 7.23 0.56
CA PHE A 127 -12.60 7.43 1.99
C PHE A 127 -12.87 8.89 2.38
N LYS A 128 -14.15 9.27 2.32
CA LYS A 128 -14.71 10.54 2.75
C LYS A 128 -16.07 10.27 3.38
N PHE A 129 -16.23 10.70 4.60
CA PHE A 129 -17.39 10.42 5.43
C PHE A 129 -17.98 11.71 5.96
N ASP A 130 -19.29 11.77 5.84
CA ASP A 130 -20.08 12.92 6.20
C ASP A 130 -21.03 12.53 7.34
N VAL A 131 -21.07 13.37 8.37
CA VAL A 131 -21.95 13.20 9.53
C VAL A 131 -22.56 14.54 9.94
N ASP A 132 -23.86 14.51 10.21
CA ASP A 132 -24.60 15.68 10.67
C ASP A 132 -24.37 15.88 12.17
N VAL A 133 -24.13 17.13 12.54
CA VAL A 133 -24.00 17.55 13.93
C VAL A 133 -25.37 18.01 14.43
N LYS A 134 -25.63 17.82 15.73
CA LYS A 134 -26.90 18.26 16.33
C LYS A 134 -27.13 19.75 16.13
N HIS A 135 -28.37 20.10 15.80
CA HIS A 135 -28.73 21.49 15.53
C HIS A 135 -28.45 22.42 16.71
N GLY A 136 -27.77 23.52 16.44
CA GLY A 136 -27.37 24.52 17.40
C GLY A 136 -26.06 24.24 18.13
N SER A 137 -25.32 23.17 17.82
CA SER A 137 -24.05 22.84 18.50
C SER A 137 -23.00 23.92 18.33
N PHE A 138 -23.09 24.73 17.27
CA PHE A 138 -22.14 25.81 16.98
C PHE A 138 -22.63 27.20 17.42
N LYS A 139 -23.80 27.30 18.07
CA LYS A 139 -24.35 28.59 18.52
C LYS A 139 -23.43 29.21 19.58
N GLY A 140 -23.01 30.46 19.33
CA GLY A 140 -22.21 31.24 20.29
C GLY A 140 -20.69 31.14 20.10
N ILE A 141 -20.20 30.33 19.15
CA ILE A 141 -18.79 30.32 18.78
C ILE A 141 -18.40 31.64 18.14
N LYS A 142 -17.40 32.31 18.72
CA LYS A 142 -16.80 33.53 18.16
C LYS A 142 -15.48 33.15 17.48
N GLY A 143 -15.22 33.67 16.29
CA GLY A 143 -14.10 33.31 15.41
C GLY A 143 -12.68 33.62 15.92
N LEU A 144 -12.49 33.81 17.22
CA LEU A 144 -11.21 34.13 17.87
C LEU A 144 -10.83 33.16 18.99
N GLU A 145 -11.69 32.18 19.29
CA GLU A 145 -11.39 31.21 20.34
C GLU A 145 -10.39 30.15 19.86
N GLU A 146 -9.53 29.73 20.78
CA GLU A 146 -8.64 28.60 20.56
C GLU A 146 -9.46 27.32 20.54
N MET A 147 -9.34 26.56 19.46
CA MET A 147 -10.05 25.31 19.26
C MET A 147 -9.09 24.14 19.28
N LYS A 148 -9.59 23.02 19.78
CA LYS A 148 -8.94 21.72 19.67
C LYS A 148 -9.85 20.76 18.91
N VAL A 149 -9.32 20.17 17.85
CA VAL A 149 -9.95 19.15 17.02
C VAL A 149 -9.19 17.85 17.22
N THR A 150 -9.91 16.80 17.58
CA THR A 150 -9.34 15.45 17.64
C THR A 150 -10.21 14.51 16.83
N TRP A 151 -9.59 13.73 15.95
CA TRP A 151 -10.23 12.65 15.21
C TRP A 151 -9.48 11.35 15.46
N ASN A 152 -10.17 10.36 16.02
CA ASN A 152 -9.65 9.01 16.15
C ASN A 152 -10.47 8.00 15.37
N VAL A 153 -9.79 6.94 14.96
CA VAL A 153 -10.35 5.76 14.35
C VAL A 153 -10.21 4.63 15.37
N VAL A 154 -11.33 4.05 15.76
CA VAL A 154 -11.40 3.04 16.82
C VAL A 154 -11.84 1.72 16.21
N LEU A 155 -11.13 0.65 16.53
CA LEU A 155 -11.57 -0.70 16.21
C LEU A 155 -12.73 -1.09 17.14
N LYS A 156 -13.81 -1.61 16.56
CA LYS A 156 -15.02 -2.01 17.29
C LYS A 156 -14.68 -2.87 18.49
N GLY A 157 -15.35 -2.62 19.61
CA GLY A 157 -15.00 -3.25 20.90
C GLY A 157 -13.88 -2.52 21.65
N TRP A 158 -13.38 -1.39 21.12
CA TRP A 158 -12.29 -0.59 21.71
C TRP A 158 -10.95 -1.33 21.80
N GLU A 159 -10.74 -2.27 20.88
CA GLU A 159 -9.56 -3.14 20.86
C GLU A 159 -8.28 -2.39 20.45
N ALA A 160 -8.42 -1.34 19.63
CA ALA A 160 -7.32 -0.50 19.18
C ALA A 160 -7.83 0.91 18.81
N ILE A 161 -6.95 1.90 18.92
CA ILE A 161 -7.24 3.30 18.59
C ILE A 161 -6.06 3.86 17.79
N PHE A 162 -6.38 4.60 16.73
CA PHE A 162 -5.42 5.39 15.96
C PHE A 162 -5.89 6.84 15.85
N THR A 163 -5.03 7.78 16.20
CA THR A 163 -5.32 9.22 16.09
C THR A 163 -4.99 9.69 14.68
N MET A 164 -6.01 10.07 13.94
CA MET A 164 -5.87 10.62 12.59
C MET A 164 -5.46 12.08 12.60
N MET A 165 -5.89 12.82 13.63
CA MET A 165 -5.63 14.25 13.77
C MET A 165 -5.73 14.65 15.24
N ASP A 166 -4.76 15.43 15.72
CA ASP A 166 -4.85 16.11 17.02
C ASP A 166 -4.35 17.55 16.88
N TRP A 167 -5.25 18.40 16.40
CA TRP A 167 -4.93 19.80 16.08
C TRP A 167 -5.40 20.74 17.17
N GLN A 168 -4.57 21.73 17.51
CA GLN A 168 -4.91 22.82 18.42
C GLN A 168 -4.43 24.17 17.87
N GLY A 169 -5.31 25.16 17.86
CA GLY A 169 -4.95 26.50 17.39
C GLY A 169 -6.11 27.50 17.35
N LYS A 170 -5.77 28.75 17.03
CA LYS A 170 -6.77 29.81 16.82
C LYS A 170 -7.28 29.79 15.38
N LEU A 171 -8.58 29.95 15.20
CA LEU A 171 -9.21 30.13 13.89
C LEU A 171 -8.92 31.52 13.29
N SER A 172 -7.66 31.88 13.06
CA SER A 172 -7.34 33.14 12.36
C SER A 172 -7.41 32.95 10.84
N CYS A 173 -8.56 33.30 10.25
CA CYS A 173 -8.75 33.88 8.92
C CYS A 173 -7.98 33.33 7.69
N ARG A 174 -7.73 32.01 7.60
CA ARG A 174 -7.88 31.27 6.31
C ARG A 174 -9.19 30.46 6.25
N ALA A 175 -9.94 30.47 7.35
CA ALA A 175 -11.12 29.69 7.61
C ALA A 175 -12.39 30.47 7.26
N VAL A 176 -12.84 30.37 6.01
CA VAL A 176 -14.26 30.59 5.69
C VAL A 176 -15.06 29.28 5.87
N GLU A 177 -14.38 28.13 6.07
CA GLU A 177 -15.03 26.80 6.00
C GLU A 177 -14.54 25.74 7.02
N GLY A 178 -13.79 26.11 8.08
CA GLY A 178 -13.41 25.15 9.13
C GLY A 178 -12.62 23.93 8.63
N TRP A 179 -11.64 24.16 7.75
CA TRP A 179 -10.82 23.11 7.13
C TRP A 179 -9.53 22.85 7.93
N PHE A 180 -9.23 21.58 8.19
CA PHE A 180 -8.05 21.10 8.90
C PHE A 180 -7.41 19.97 8.10
N SER A 181 -6.09 19.98 8.00
CA SER A 181 -5.33 18.88 7.40
C SER A 181 -4.04 18.60 8.16
N GLU A 182 -3.70 17.34 8.29
CA GLU A 182 -2.50 16.87 9.00
C GLU A 182 -1.90 15.68 8.24
N GLU A 183 -0.59 15.67 8.04
CA GLU A 183 0.08 14.54 7.38
C GLU A 183 0.07 13.32 8.30
N LEU A 184 -0.35 12.19 7.75
CA LEU A 184 -0.43 10.95 8.51
C LEU A 184 0.94 10.24 8.57
N PRO A 185 1.22 9.43 9.60
CA PRO A 185 2.48 8.70 9.69
C PRO A 185 2.60 7.61 8.62
N CYS A 186 3.82 7.30 8.19
CA CYS A 186 4.09 6.21 7.25
C CYS A 186 3.75 4.83 7.86
N PRO A 187 3.07 3.93 7.13
CA PRO A 187 2.86 2.56 7.61
C PRO A 187 4.16 1.74 7.45
N GLY A 188 4.88 1.50 8.54
CA GLY A 188 6.07 0.64 8.56
C GLY A 188 7.21 1.09 9.49
N CYS A 189 8.21 0.22 9.68
CA CYS A 189 9.36 0.40 10.58
C CYS A 189 10.62 0.91 9.85
N CYS A 190 10.49 1.86 8.93
CA CYS A 190 11.63 2.48 8.24
C CYS A 190 11.69 3.97 8.57
N SER A 191 12.88 4.44 8.95
CA SER A 191 13.18 5.78 9.46
C SER A 191 12.77 6.92 8.51
N SER A 192 11.66 7.58 8.86
CA SER A 192 11.38 9.03 8.95
C SER A 192 11.97 10.09 7.99
N GLU A 193 12.48 9.79 6.80
CA GLU A 193 12.88 10.86 5.85
C GLU A 193 11.86 11.18 4.75
N VAL A 194 10.88 10.30 4.51
CA VAL A 194 9.86 10.49 3.47
C VAL A 194 8.49 10.54 4.12
N GLY A 195 7.74 11.60 3.82
CA GLY A 195 6.35 11.75 4.23
C GLY A 195 5.46 10.62 3.70
N SER A 196 4.33 10.35 4.36
CA SER A 196 3.46 9.23 3.99
C SER A 196 2.78 9.40 2.64
N GLY A 197 2.78 10.64 2.13
CA GLY A 197 2.11 11.01 0.89
C GLY A 197 0.59 11.05 1.04
N ILE A 198 0.06 10.93 2.25
CA ILE A 198 -1.35 11.07 2.56
C ILE A 198 -1.59 11.96 3.78
N VAL A 199 -2.74 12.62 3.82
CA VAL A 199 -3.15 13.52 4.91
C VAL A 199 -4.53 13.14 5.41
N ALA A 200 -4.74 13.29 6.71
CA ALA A 200 -6.06 13.37 7.30
C ALA A 200 -6.69 14.70 6.90
N ASP A 201 -7.91 14.64 6.42
CA ASP A 201 -8.71 15.78 6.01
C ASP A 201 -9.93 15.87 6.91
N LEU A 202 -10.15 17.03 7.53
CA LEU A 202 -11.31 17.27 8.37
C LEU A 202 -11.89 18.64 8.06
N LYS A 203 -13.18 18.68 7.75
CA LYS A 203 -13.93 19.91 7.49
C LYS A 203 -15.10 20.03 8.45
N VAL A 204 -15.23 21.17 9.11
CA VAL A 204 -16.35 21.54 9.98
C VAL A 204 -17.14 22.66 9.31
N ASP A 205 -18.28 22.31 8.72
CA ASP A 205 -19.22 23.29 8.19
C ASP A 205 -20.19 23.70 9.30
N MET A 206 -19.96 24.86 9.90
CA MET A 206 -20.82 25.40 10.95
C MET A 206 -22.19 25.89 10.45
N LYS A 207 -22.33 26.17 9.15
CA LYS A 207 -23.59 26.71 8.58
C LYS A 207 -24.59 25.60 8.31
N VAL A 208 -24.10 24.49 7.75
CA VAL A 208 -24.88 23.29 7.46
C VAL A 208 -24.81 22.29 8.62
N GLU A 209 -24.01 22.60 9.64
CA GLU A 209 -23.80 21.79 10.84
C GLU A 209 -23.37 20.36 10.50
N LYS A 210 -22.35 20.28 9.65
CA LYS A 210 -21.87 19.03 9.07
C LYS A 210 -20.38 18.89 9.29
N VAL A 211 -19.94 17.69 9.61
CA VAL A 211 -18.53 17.34 9.69
C VAL A 211 -18.22 16.34 8.59
N SER A 212 -17.17 16.64 7.83
CA SER A 212 -16.60 15.73 6.84
C SER A 212 -15.22 15.29 7.31
N VAL A 213 -14.92 14.00 7.24
CA VAL A 213 -13.59 13.45 7.48
C VAL A 213 -13.15 12.59 6.31
N GLY A 214 -11.85 12.54 6.02
CA GLY A 214 -11.35 11.71 4.94
C GLY A 214 -9.83 11.59 4.93
N ILE A 215 -9.35 10.83 3.96
CA ILE A 215 -7.92 10.64 3.69
C ILE A 215 -7.65 11.12 2.27
N LEU A 216 -6.77 12.10 2.11
CA LEU A 216 -6.35 12.64 0.82
C LEU A 216 -4.94 12.20 0.49
N ARG A 217 -4.64 12.05 -0.81
CA ARG A 217 -3.24 11.96 -1.28
C ARG A 217 -2.66 13.36 -1.43
N VAL A 218 -1.44 13.56 -0.94
CA VAL A 218 -0.73 14.85 -1.02
C VAL A 218 -0.45 15.26 -2.48
N VAL A 219 -0.20 14.29 -3.35
CA VAL A 219 0.22 14.54 -4.74
C VAL A 219 -0.86 15.17 -5.61
N ASP A 220 -2.13 14.84 -5.36
CA ASP A 220 -3.25 15.28 -6.21
C ASP A 220 -4.48 15.77 -5.45
N TRP A 221 -4.41 15.82 -4.11
CA TRP A 221 -5.50 16.25 -3.22
C TRP A 221 -6.82 15.53 -3.49
N ARG A 222 -6.75 14.27 -3.94
CA ARG A 222 -7.92 13.40 -4.13
C ARG A 222 -8.08 12.46 -2.96
N TYR A 223 -9.33 12.20 -2.58
CA TYR A 223 -9.65 11.17 -1.60
C TYR A 223 -9.20 9.81 -2.10
N VAL A 224 -8.61 9.03 -1.20
CA VAL A 224 -8.24 7.64 -1.48
C VAL A 224 -9.49 6.77 -1.60
N SER A 225 -9.36 5.59 -2.20
CA SER A 225 -10.44 4.60 -2.18
C SER A 225 -10.70 4.13 -0.74
N ILE A 226 -11.92 3.62 -0.48
CA ILE A 226 -12.22 3.02 0.84
C ILE A 226 -11.22 1.91 1.15
N GLU A 227 -10.90 1.06 0.17
CA GLU A 227 -9.95 -0.03 0.36
C GLU A 227 -8.54 0.46 0.73
N ASP A 228 -8.04 1.52 0.09
CA ASP A 228 -6.73 2.07 0.39
C ASP A 228 -6.69 2.70 1.79
N GLY A 229 -7.75 3.40 2.19
CA GLY A 229 -7.87 3.93 3.55
C GLY A 229 -7.93 2.82 4.60
N LEU A 230 -8.69 1.75 4.35
CA LEU A 230 -8.74 0.59 5.25
C LEU A 230 -7.40 -0.15 5.31
N ARG A 231 -6.71 -0.28 4.17
CA ARG A 231 -5.38 -0.88 4.08
C ARG A 231 -4.35 -0.05 4.82
N TYR A 232 -4.46 1.28 4.80
CA TYR A 232 -3.62 2.16 5.60
C TYR A 232 -3.88 1.96 7.11
N LEU A 233 -5.14 2.04 7.52
CA LEU A 233 -5.54 1.93 8.94
C LEU A 233 -5.20 0.58 9.57
N GLN A 234 -5.26 -0.51 8.79
CA GLN A 234 -4.94 -1.84 9.30
C GLN A 234 -3.48 -1.95 9.81
N HIS A 235 -2.57 -1.08 9.37
CA HIS A 235 -1.18 -1.08 9.85
C HIS A 235 -1.06 -0.63 11.31
N PHE A 236 -2.03 0.16 11.78
CA PHE A 236 -2.02 0.73 13.13
C PHE A 236 -3.04 0.05 14.05
N LEU A 237 -4.14 -0.46 13.48
CA LEU A 237 -5.23 -1.04 14.25
C LEU A 237 -5.15 -2.56 14.40
N LEU A 238 -4.45 -3.26 13.51
CA LEU A 238 -4.32 -4.72 13.58
C LEU A 238 -2.89 -5.11 13.95
N PRO A 239 -2.69 -6.21 14.70
CA PRO A 239 -1.36 -6.74 14.96
C PRO A 239 -0.61 -7.02 13.65
N CYS A 240 0.69 -6.68 13.63
CA CYS A 240 1.60 -7.14 12.60
C CYS A 240 1.61 -8.67 12.61
N GLN A 241 1.11 -9.30 11.55
CA GLN A 241 1.42 -10.69 11.29
C GLN A 241 2.86 -10.70 10.78
N CYS A 242 3.82 -10.87 11.68
CA CYS A 242 5.02 -11.58 11.30
C CYS A 242 4.53 -12.99 10.97
N ASP A 243 4.19 -13.23 9.70
CA ASP A 243 4.02 -14.59 9.22
C ASP A 243 5.31 -15.32 9.61
N GLY A 244 5.19 -16.28 10.52
CA GLY A 244 6.30 -17.14 10.90
C GLY A 244 6.81 -17.81 9.63
N MET A 245 7.98 -17.36 9.17
CA MET A 245 8.80 -18.00 8.16
C MET A 245 10.26 -17.89 8.58
#